data_AF-A0A3D2A311-F1
#
_entry.id   AF-A0A3D2A311-F1
#
_cell.length_a   1.000
_cell.length_b   1.000
_cell.length_c   1.000
_cell.angle_alpha   90.00
_cell.angle_beta   90.00
_cell.angle_gamma   90.00
#
_symmetry.space_group_name_H-M   'P 1'
#
loop_
_entity.id
_entity.type
_entity.pdbx_description
1 polymer ?
#
loop_
_entity_poly.entity_id
_entity_poly.type
_entity_poly.pdbx_seq_one_letter_code
_entity_poly.pdbx_strand_id
1 'polypeptide(L)' 'MSNHDTTPDNSDTKSDIKKAAEQADSQKIQQNLKEDKRVDAPEQLSEEEQTAFIEEDLRTDK' A
#
# COMPACT_ATOMS: atom_id res chain seq x y z
N MET A 1 -13.18 3.99 48.71
CA MET A 1 -12.39 2.81 48.30
C MET A 1 -13.15 2.11 47.19
N SER A 2 -12.73 2.33 45.94
CA SER A 2 -13.02 1.46 44.80
C SER A 2 -11.86 1.65 43.83
N ASN A 3 -10.83 0.83 44.02
CA ASN A 3 -9.75 0.67 43.06
C ASN A 3 -10.11 -0.59 42.27
N HIS A 4 -10.46 -0.44 41.00
CA HIS A 4 -10.31 -1.54 40.07
C HIS A 4 -9.80 -0.99 38.73
N ASP A 5 -8.67 -1.58 38.38
CA ASP A 5 -7.83 -1.44 37.20
C ASP A 5 -8.59 -1.35 35.88
N THR A 6 -8.11 -0.49 34.98
CA THR A 6 -8.23 -0.71 33.54
C THR A 6 -6.99 -0.09 32.90
N THR A 7 -5.97 -0.93 32.78
CA THR A 7 -4.84 -0.82 31.84
C THR A 7 -5.23 -0.08 30.55
N PRO A 8 -4.35 0.78 30.00
CA PRO A 8 -4.61 1.37 28.69
C PRO A 8 -4.52 0.22 27.68
N ASP A 9 -5.68 -0.22 27.17
CA ASP A 9 -5.74 -1.17 26.08
C ASP A 9 -5.16 -0.52 24.81
N ASN A 10 -3.86 -0.73 24.62
CA ASN A 10 -3.10 -0.25 23.47
C ASN A 10 -3.19 -1.23 22.29
N SER A 11 -4.10 -2.21 22.31
CA SER A 11 -4.22 -3.22 21.24
C SER A 11 -5.30 -2.90 20.20
N ASP A 12 -6.29 -2.05 20.52
CA ASP A 12 -7.39 -1.71 19.60
C ASP A 12 -7.24 -0.36 18.87
N THR A 13 -6.22 0.43 19.20
CA THR A 13 -6.04 1.77 18.63
C THR A 13 -5.19 1.79 17.36
N LYS A 14 -5.79 1.19 16.32
CA LYS A 14 -5.66 1.58 14.91
C LYS A 14 -4.71 0.74 14.06
N SER A 15 -5.13 -0.49 13.73
CA SER A 15 -4.62 -1.17 12.53
C SER A 15 -4.69 -0.21 11.33
N ASP A 16 -3.55 0.09 10.72
CA ASP A 16 -3.49 1.00 9.56
C ASP A 16 -4.32 0.47 8.39
N ILE A 17 -4.51 -0.85 8.32
CA ILE A 17 -5.40 -1.51 7.36
C ILE A 17 -6.86 -1.09 7.61
N LYS A 18 -7.31 -1.12 8.87
CA LYS A 18 -8.69 -0.75 9.24
C LYS A 18 -8.94 0.73 8.99
N LYS A 19 -8.00 1.59 9.37
CA LYS A 19 -8.06 3.03 9.05
C LYS A 19 -8.14 3.29 7.55
N ALA A 20 -7.28 2.62 6.76
CA ALA A 20 -7.24 2.80 5.32
C ALA A 20 -8.55 2.37 4.66
N ALA A 21 -9.17 1.28 5.14
CA ALA A 21 -10.47 0.83 4.66
C ALA A 21 -11.61 1.81 5.01
N GLU A 22 -11.58 2.40 6.21
CA GLU A 22 -12.59 3.39 6.63
C GLU A 22 -12.43 4.75 5.94
N GLN A 23 -11.20 5.14 5.61
CA GLN A 23 -10.87 6.40 4.93
C GLN A 23 -10.87 6.27 3.40
N ALA A 24 -11.00 5.05 2.88
CA ALA A 24 -11.06 4.78 1.46
C ALA A 24 -12.30 5.43 0.84
N ASP A 25 -12.08 6.40 -0.04
CA ASP A 25 -13.15 7.02 -0.81
C ASP A 25 -13.65 6.06 -1.89
N SER A 26 -14.81 5.45 -1.62
CA SER A 26 -15.47 4.51 -2.53
C SER A 26 -15.72 5.08 -3.94
N GLN A 27 -15.98 6.39 -4.07
CA GLN A 27 -16.19 7.03 -5.36
C GLN A 27 -14.88 7.16 -6.13
N LYS A 28 -13.79 7.50 -5.44
CA LYS A 28 -12.44 7.56 -6.02
C LYS A 28 -11.95 6.18 -6.44
N ILE A 29 -12.25 5.14 -5.66
CA ILE A 29 -11.94 3.75 -6.01
C ILE A 29 -12.71 3.35 -7.27
N GLN A 30 -14.01 3.59 -7.33
CA GLN A 30 -14.82 3.31 -8.51
C GLN A 30 -14.30 4.06 -9.75
N GLN A 31 -13.88 5.32 -9.60
CA GLN A 31 -13.28 6.08 -10.68
C GLN A 31 -11.93 5.50 -11.14
N ASN A 32 -11.12 4.99 -10.20
CA ASN A 32 -9.84 4.35 -10.49
C ASN A 32 -9.98 2.99 -11.20
N LEU A 33 -11.08 2.27 -10.95
CA LEU A 33 -11.37 0.96 -11.53
C LEU A 33 -12.04 1.01 -12.91
N LYS A 34 -12.37 2.20 -13.43
CA LYS A 34 -12.93 2.32 -14.79
C LYS A 34 -11.88 1.88 -15.81
N GLU A 35 -12.23 0.94 -16.67
CA GLU A 35 -11.35 0.42 -17.73
C GLU A 35 -10.91 1.51 -18.71
N ASP A 36 -11.77 2.50 -18.95
CA ASP A 36 -11.48 3.64 -19.82
C ASP A 36 -10.66 4.75 -19.13
N LYS A 37 -10.21 4.53 -17.90
CA LYS A 37 -9.37 5.51 -17.21
C LYS A 37 -8.04 5.61 -17.93
N ARG A 38 -7.84 6.72 -18.63
CA ARG A 38 -6.51 7.13 -19.10
C ARG A 38 -5.64 7.40 -17.88
N VAL A 39 -4.84 6.42 -17.50
CA VAL A 39 -3.72 6.59 -16.59
C VAL A 39 -2.53 7.02 -17.43
N ASP A 40 -1.74 7.95 -16.91
CA ASP A 40 -0.46 8.28 -17.54
C ASP A 40 0.38 7.01 -17.56
N ALA A 41 0.95 6.71 -18.73
CA ALA A 41 1.93 5.64 -18.81
C ALA A 41 3.14 6.04 -17.96
N PRO A 42 3.88 5.06 -17.38
CA PRO A 42 5.18 5.33 -16.82
C PRO A 42 6.06 6.06 -17.83
N GLU A 43 6.95 6.92 -17.33
CA GLU A 43 7.95 7.56 -18.15
C GLU A 43 8.79 6.50 -18.89
N GLN A 44 9.01 6.73 -20.18
CA GLN A 44 9.89 5.86 -20.96
C GLN A 44 11.33 6.22 -20.63
N LEU A 45 11.99 5.34 -19.89
CA LEU A 45 13.41 5.47 -19.57
C LEU A 45 14.27 5.26 -20.81
N SER A 46 15.34 6.04 -20.95
CA SER A 46 16.37 5.77 -21.97
C SER A 46 17.10 4.46 -21.68
N GLU A 47 17.86 3.93 -22.65
CA GLU A 47 18.64 2.70 -22.44
C GLU A 47 19.64 2.83 -21.29
N GLU A 48 20.20 4.03 -21.09
CA GLU A 48 21.14 4.30 -20.00
C GLU A 48 20.46 4.37 -18.62
N GLU A 49 19.18 4.71 -18.58
CA GLU A 49 18.37 4.80 -17.36
C GLU A 49 17.71 3.45 -16.99
N GLN A 50 17.62 2.53 -17.96
CA GLN A 50 17.08 1.20 -17.74
C GLN A 50 18.11 0.34 -17.01
N THR A 51 17.76 -0.10 -15.79
CA THR A 51 18.51 -1.15 -15.11
C THR A 51 18.07 -2.51 -15.66
N ALA A 52 19.03 -3.27 -16.18
CA ALA A 52 18.76 -4.64 -16.60
C ALA A 52 18.32 -5.48 -15.39
N PHE A 53 17.42 -6.44 -15.64
CA PHE A 53 17.11 -7.46 -14.65
C PHE A 53 18.38 -8.22 -14.28
N ILE A 54 18.54 -8.51 -12.99
CA ILE A 54 19.62 -9.40 -12.54
C ILE A 54 19.39 -10.79 -13.12
N GLU A 55 20.48 -11.42 -13.59
CA GLU A 55 20.42 -12.80 -14.07
C GLU A 55 19.93 -13.72 -12.95
N GLU A 56 19.09 -14.71 -13.29
CA GLU A 56 18.48 -15.63 -12.33
C GLU A 56 19.53 -16.43 -11.53
N ASP A 57 20.72 -16.64 -12.10
CA ASP A 57 21.83 -17.31 -11.43
C ASP A 57 22.53 -16.43 -10.39
N LEU A 58 22.37 -15.10 -10.47
CA LEU A 58 22.91 -14.12 -9.52
C LEU A 58 21.94 -13.77 -8.39
N ARG A 59 20.69 -14.25 -8.46
CA ARG A 59 19.68 -14.04 -7.42
C ARG A 59 20.00 -14.84 -6.17
N THR A 60 19.93 -14.19 -5.01
CA THR A 60 20.22 -14.79 -3.69
C THR A 60 18.97 -15.07 -2.86
N ASP A 61 17.79 -14.67 -3.34
CA ASP A 61 16.48 -14.80 -2.68
C ASP A 61 15.77 -16.14 -2.95
N LYS A 62 16.52 -17.18 -3.33
CA LYS A 62 15.99 -18.53 -3.61
C LYS A 62 15.57 -19.29 -2.34
#